data_AF-A0A6J7IKI5-F1
#
_entry.id   AF-A0A6J7IKI5-F1
#
_cell.length_a   1.000
_cell.length_b   1.000
_cell.length_c   1.000
_cell.angle_alpha   90.00
_cell.angle_beta   90.00
_cell.angle_gamma   90.00
#
_symmetry.space_group_name_H-M   'P 1'
#
loop_
_entity.id
_entity.type
_entity.pdbx_description
1 polymer ?
#
loop_
_entity_poly.entity_id
_entity_poly.type
_entity_poly.pdbx_seq_one_letter_code
_entity_poly.pdbx_strand_id
1 'polypeptide(L)'
;MLVLVCGMHRSGSTLVWQITRLLLEGQPGLRNPRDVELKDFAAAAADPDDLLMAKVHYRPTFTEEEFPRDGAIYLYTYRDLRDAIASLYRKGRYTKRDPRRGPRNSRLAARRELAGNDMWTSMPGVWIAKYEDFRDDVPRLVRNLATTLQIDLTEERLTAICAEVDIDAQKQRVQAALVVGIDEDSRITQNHITDGREGAWRDTLTEGELGAIELESGAWLVTHGYTVETKQGKLNISRARRKIRAEAAAAAPERGTPTPSQQPLTRRPAPAVVPHAKLWAIVLAALTAIATVLAIGIGSNFSARLVLSILAVGCAGACGIIVGRVQQHRQR
;
A
#
# COMPACT_ATOMS: atom_id res chain seq x y z
N MET A 1 8.43 -18.78 -15.88
CA MET A 1 7.90 -18.06 -14.70
C MET A 1 7.26 -16.78 -15.20
N LEU A 2 6.01 -16.50 -14.80
CA LEU A 2 5.33 -15.27 -15.22
C LEU A 2 5.40 -14.20 -14.11
N VAL A 3 5.83 -12.98 -14.44
CA VAL A 3 5.79 -11.82 -13.53
C VAL A 3 4.89 -10.73 -14.11
N LEU A 4 3.76 -10.47 -13.45
CA LEU A 4 2.79 -9.49 -13.89
C LEU A 4 2.76 -8.26 -12.98
N VAL A 5 3.23 -7.13 -13.52
CA VAL A 5 3.06 -5.83 -12.87
C VAL A 5 1.71 -5.26 -13.26
N CYS A 6 0.79 -5.27 -12.30
CA CYS A 6 -0.56 -4.77 -12.45
C CYS A 6 -0.79 -3.56 -11.57
N GLY A 7 -1.86 -2.81 -11.83
CA GLY A 7 -2.18 -1.66 -11.00
C GLY A 7 -3.32 -0.84 -11.54
N MET A 8 -3.91 -0.04 -10.65
CA MET A 8 -4.75 1.06 -11.07
C MET A 8 -3.97 1.98 -12.03
N HIS A 9 -4.67 2.64 -12.92
CA HIS A 9 -4.02 3.66 -13.73
C HIS A 9 -3.45 4.74 -12.80
N ARG A 10 -2.16 5.09 -13.00
CA ARG A 10 -1.47 6.17 -12.27
C ARG A 10 -1.18 5.88 -10.79
N SER A 11 -1.10 4.60 -10.40
CA SER A 11 -0.74 4.16 -9.05
C SER A 11 0.75 3.84 -8.83
N GLY A 12 1.65 4.35 -9.67
CA GLY A 12 3.07 4.02 -9.57
C GLY A 12 3.47 2.67 -10.18
N SER A 13 2.56 1.97 -10.87
CA SER A 13 2.85 0.68 -11.54
C SER A 13 4.04 0.74 -12.53
N THR A 14 4.37 1.91 -13.08
CA THR A 14 5.56 2.03 -13.94
C THR A 14 6.85 2.01 -13.12
N LEU A 15 6.89 2.67 -11.96
CA LEU A 15 8.03 2.60 -11.05
C LEU A 15 8.28 1.16 -10.61
N VAL A 16 7.22 0.46 -10.17
CA VAL A 16 7.30 -0.97 -9.81
C VAL A 16 7.77 -1.82 -10.99
N TRP A 17 7.29 -1.54 -12.20
CA TRP A 17 7.76 -2.25 -13.41
C TRP A 17 9.24 -2.01 -13.70
N GLN A 18 9.73 -0.76 -13.60
CA GLN A 18 11.14 -0.45 -13.83
C GLN A 18 12.04 -1.14 -12.80
N ILE A 19 11.69 -1.06 -11.51
CA ILE A 19 12.43 -1.72 -10.43
C ILE A 19 12.44 -3.24 -10.64
N THR A 20 11.29 -3.84 -10.93
CA THR A 20 11.16 -5.29 -11.15
C THR A 20 12.00 -5.74 -12.35
N ARG A 21 12.02 -4.95 -13.45
CA ARG A 21 12.86 -5.23 -14.62
C ARG A 21 14.34 -5.26 -14.24
N LEU A 22 14.82 -4.25 -13.50
CA LEU A 22 16.22 -4.15 -13.06
C LEU A 22 16.59 -5.25 -12.05
N LEU A 23 15.65 -5.71 -11.24
CA LEU A 23 15.83 -6.85 -10.33
C LEU A 23 15.93 -8.18 -11.09
N LEU A 24 15.18 -8.35 -12.18
CA LEU A 24 15.21 -9.56 -13.01
C LEU A 24 16.33 -9.55 -14.05
N GLU A 25 16.98 -8.41 -14.29
CA GLU A 25 18.07 -8.30 -15.26
C GLU A 25 19.20 -9.30 -14.97
N GLY A 26 19.64 -10.01 -16.02
CA GLY A 26 20.63 -11.07 -15.93
C GLY A 26 20.07 -12.46 -15.59
N GLN A 27 18.79 -12.59 -15.25
CA GLN A 27 18.16 -13.89 -15.06
C GLN A 27 18.02 -14.63 -16.40
N PRO A 28 18.32 -15.95 -16.45
CA PRO A 28 18.10 -16.77 -17.64
C PRO A 28 16.65 -16.69 -18.12
N GLY A 29 16.47 -16.66 -19.44
CA GLY A 29 15.14 -16.70 -20.05
C GLY A 29 14.29 -15.43 -19.90
N LEU A 30 14.82 -14.33 -19.34
CA LEU A 30 14.08 -13.08 -19.20
C LEU A 30 13.63 -12.54 -20.57
N ARG A 31 12.31 -12.45 -20.76
CA ARG A 31 11.64 -11.74 -21.85
C ARG A 31 10.75 -10.67 -21.26
N ASN A 32 10.83 -9.45 -21.81
CA ASN A 32 9.98 -8.34 -21.40
C ASN A 32 9.48 -7.56 -22.62
N PRO A 33 8.69 -8.22 -23.50
CA PRO A 33 8.18 -7.57 -24.69
C PRO A 33 7.24 -6.42 -24.33
N ARG A 34 7.21 -5.41 -25.19
CA ARG A 34 6.28 -4.28 -25.07
C ARG A 34 4.83 -4.76 -25.17
N ASP A 35 4.59 -5.57 -26.20
CA ASP A 35 3.29 -6.12 -26.56
C ASP A 35 3.34 -7.63 -26.32
N VAL A 36 2.65 -8.04 -25.27
CA VAL A 36 2.46 -9.46 -24.95
C VAL A 36 0.98 -9.76 -25.06
N GLU A 37 0.63 -10.87 -25.69
CA GLU A 37 -0.76 -11.28 -25.78
C GLU A 37 -1.13 -12.10 -24.56
N LEU A 38 -2.39 -11.98 -24.09
CA LEU A 38 -2.84 -12.72 -22.90
C LEU A 38 -2.72 -14.24 -23.08
N LYS A 39 -2.83 -14.72 -24.33
CA LYS A 39 -2.70 -16.15 -24.66
C LYS A 39 -1.33 -16.73 -24.31
N ASP A 40 -0.29 -15.89 -24.19
CA ASP A 40 1.07 -16.31 -23.89
C ASP A 40 1.31 -16.52 -22.38
N PHE A 41 0.41 -16.01 -21.52
CA PHE A 41 0.59 -16.05 -20.06
C PHE A 41 0.58 -17.45 -19.49
N ALA A 42 -0.34 -18.31 -19.93
CA ALA A 42 -0.43 -19.68 -19.44
C ALA A 42 0.83 -20.49 -19.75
N ALA A 43 1.40 -20.32 -20.94
CA ALA A 43 2.63 -21.00 -21.32
C ALA A 43 3.82 -20.55 -20.46
N ALA A 44 4.02 -19.24 -20.32
CA ALA A 44 5.12 -18.71 -19.52
C ALA A 44 5.00 -18.99 -18.01
N ALA A 45 3.77 -19.10 -17.50
CA ALA A 45 3.54 -19.50 -16.11
C ALA A 45 3.87 -20.99 -15.88
N ALA A 46 3.66 -21.84 -16.88
CA ALA A 46 3.93 -23.28 -16.78
C ALA A 46 5.42 -23.64 -16.95
N ASP A 47 6.20 -22.81 -17.64
CA ASP A 47 7.62 -23.07 -17.91
C ASP A 47 8.52 -22.22 -17.00
N PRO A 48 9.24 -22.80 -16.00
CA PRO A 48 10.11 -22.03 -15.10
C PRO A 48 11.30 -21.37 -15.82
N ASP A 49 11.76 -21.91 -16.95
CA ASP A 49 12.89 -21.39 -17.71
C ASP A 49 12.49 -20.23 -18.65
N ASP A 50 11.19 -20.06 -18.91
CA ASP A 50 10.64 -18.92 -19.65
C ASP A 50 10.21 -17.79 -18.71
N LEU A 51 11.15 -16.92 -18.32
CA LEU A 51 10.85 -15.77 -17.47
C LEU A 51 10.19 -14.64 -18.27
N LEU A 52 8.87 -14.65 -18.34
CA LEU A 52 8.11 -13.56 -18.96
C LEU A 52 7.72 -12.50 -17.94
N MET A 53 8.14 -11.26 -18.19
CA MET A 53 7.68 -10.09 -17.44
C MET A 53 6.74 -9.25 -18.30
N ALA A 54 5.59 -8.86 -17.74
CA ALA A 54 4.65 -7.99 -18.43
C ALA A 54 4.02 -6.95 -17.50
N LYS A 55 3.54 -5.87 -18.12
CA LYS A 55 2.76 -4.83 -17.43
C LYS A 55 1.34 -4.80 -17.98
N VAL A 56 0.36 -4.92 -17.09
CA VAL A 56 -1.06 -5.02 -17.49
C VAL A 56 -1.90 -4.05 -16.65
N HIS A 57 -2.82 -3.36 -17.31
CA HIS A 57 -3.87 -2.60 -16.64
C HIS A 57 -5.21 -3.25 -16.95
N TYR A 58 -6.09 -3.33 -15.96
CA TYR A 58 -7.40 -3.95 -16.10
C TYR A 58 -8.19 -3.35 -17.26
N ARG A 59 -8.88 -4.21 -18.01
CA ARG A 59 -9.86 -3.85 -19.01
C ARG A 59 -11.15 -4.61 -18.71
N PRO A 60 -12.34 -4.03 -18.94
CA PRO A 60 -13.61 -4.72 -18.72
C PRO A 60 -13.80 -6.00 -19.54
N THR A 61 -13.02 -6.20 -20.60
CA THR A 61 -13.05 -7.40 -21.43
C THR A 61 -12.21 -8.53 -20.87
N PHE A 62 -11.41 -8.28 -19.83
CA PHE A 62 -10.62 -9.32 -19.20
C PHE A 62 -11.51 -10.23 -18.37
N THR A 63 -11.16 -11.51 -18.40
CA THR A 63 -11.75 -12.57 -17.60
C THR A 63 -10.68 -13.14 -16.68
N GLU A 64 -11.08 -13.68 -15.54
CA GLU A 64 -10.11 -14.16 -14.54
C GLU A 64 -9.31 -15.36 -15.08
N GLU A 65 -9.93 -16.16 -15.93
CA GLU A 65 -9.37 -17.37 -16.55
C GLU A 65 -8.20 -17.08 -17.51
N GLU A 66 -8.08 -15.85 -18.01
CA GLU A 66 -6.95 -15.42 -18.84
C GLU A 66 -5.65 -15.25 -18.03
N PHE A 67 -5.74 -15.28 -16.69
CA PHE A 67 -4.63 -15.01 -15.78
C PHE A 67 -4.30 -16.26 -14.96
N PRO A 68 -3.11 -16.87 -15.16
CA PRO A 68 -2.73 -18.10 -14.45
C PRO A 68 -2.71 -17.90 -12.93
N ARG A 69 -3.39 -18.77 -12.19
CA ARG A 69 -3.39 -18.75 -10.73
C ARG A 69 -2.13 -19.35 -10.11
N ASP A 70 -1.47 -20.25 -10.85
CA ASP A 70 -0.22 -20.90 -10.48
C ASP A 70 0.91 -20.47 -11.43
N GLY A 71 2.16 -20.49 -10.96
CA GLY A 71 3.34 -20.16 -11.77
C GLY A 71 3.50 -18.67 -12.12
N ALA A 72 2.65 -17.81 -11.57
CA ALA A 72 2.66 -16.37 -11.77
C ALA A 72 2.88 -15.60 -10.46
N ILE A 73 3.69 -14.54 -10.52
CA ILE A 73 3.88 -13.55 -9.45
C ILE A 73 3.16 -12.27 -9.86
N TYR A 74 2.17 -11.86 -9.07
CA TYR A 74 1.41 -10.64 -9.29
C TYR A 74 1.93 -9.50 -8.40
N LEU A 75 2.27 -8.37 -9.02
CA LEU A 75 2.71 -7.16 -8.34
C LEU A 75 1.69 -6.05 -8.58
N TYR A 76 0.74 -5.88 -7.66
CA TYR A 76 -0.36 -4.94 -7.78
C TYR A 76 -0.10 -3.64 -7.00
N THR A 77 -0.28 -2.50 -7.67
CA THR A 77 -0.30 -1.20 -6.97
C THR A 77 -1.61 -0.44 -7.11
N TYR A 78 -2.03 0.19 -6.02
CA TYR A 78 -3.17 1.09 -5.97
C TYR A 78 -2.78 2.47 -5.42
N ARG A 79 -3.67 3.45 -5.55
CA ARG A 79 -3.49 4.84 -5.13
C ARG A 79 -4.84 5.42 -4.70
N ASP A 80 -4.86 6.56 -4.01
CA ASP A 80 -6.10 7.33 -3.85
C ASP A 80 -6.78 7.49 -5.21
N LEU A 81 -7.98 6.93 -5.34
CA LEU A 81 -8.69 6.85 -6.61
C LEU A 81 -8.98 8.24 -7.19
N ARG A 82 -9.11 9.25 -6.32
CA ARG A 82 -9.28 10.65 -6.72
C ARG A 82 -8.01 11.18 -7.37
N ASP A 83 -6.85 10.90 -6.80
CA ASP A 83 -5.56 11.27 -7.40
C ASP A 83 -5.26 10.50 -8.68
N ALA A 84 -5.63 9.21 -8.73
CA ALA A 84 -5.47 8.39 -9.92
C ALA A 84 -6.25 8.99 -11.11
N ILE A 85 -7.54 9.32 -10.91
CA ILE A 85 -8.40 9.92 -11.93
C ILE A 85 -7.97 11.35 -12.26
N ALA A 86 -7.60 12.15 -11.26
CA ALA A 86 -7.05 13.49 -11.49
C ALA A 86 -5.75 13.43 -12.33
N SER A 87 -4.86 12.47 -12.04
CA SER A 87 -3.64 12.24 -12.80
C SER A 87 -3.92 11.77 -14.23
N LEU A 88 -4.96 10.96 -14.44
CA LEU A 88 -5.43 10.59 -15.78
C LEU A 88 -5.86 11.81 -16.59
N TYR A 89 -6.64 12.72 -15.99
CA TYR A 89 -7.07 13.95 -16.66
C TYR A 89 -5.90 14.87 -16.99
N ARG A 90 -4.93 15.03 -16.07
CA ARG A 90 -3.69 15.79 -16.34
C ARG A 90 -2.87 15.15 -17.47
N LYS A 91 -2.66 13.84 -17.43
CA LYS A 91 -1.92 13.10 -18.47
C LYS A 91 -2.58 13.25 -19.84
N GLY A 92 -3.90 13.17 -19.91
CA GLY A 92 -4.69 13.38 -21.12
C GLY A 92 -4.77 14.85 -21.59
N ARG A 93 -4.25 15.79 -20.79
CA ARG A 93 -4.37 17.25 -20.99
C ARG A 93 -5.84 17.71 -21.09
N TYR A 94 -6.72 17.08 -20.33
CA TYR A 94 -8.15 17.40 -20.34
C TYR A 94 -8.46 18.62 -19.47
N THR A 95 -8.77 19.74 -20.13
CA THR A 95 -9.25 20.95 -19.44
C THR A 95 -10.59 20.67 -18.74
N LYS A 96 -11.01 21.49 -17.77
CA LYS A 96 -12.29 21.32 -17.06
C LYS A 96 -13.53 21.33 -17.99
N ARG A 97 -13.40 21.80 -19.23
CA ARG A 97 -14.46 21.84 -20.25
C ARG A 97 -14.39 20.68 -21.26
N ASP A 98 -13.42 19.78 -21.15
CA ASP A 98 -13.26 18.66 -22.07
C ASP A 98 -14.48 17.70 -21.96
N PRO A 99 -15.12 17.31 -23.07
CA PRO A 99 -16.30 16.45 -23.04
C PRO A 99 -16.03 15.04 -22.49
N ARG A 100 -14.75 14.61 -22.43
CA ARG A 100 -14.34 13.33 -21.83
C ARG A 100 -14.25 13.40 -20.29
N ARG A 101 -14.41 14.58 -19.71
CA ARG A 101 -14.48 14.81 -18.26
C ARG A 101 -15.92 14.84 -17.76
N GLY A 102 -16.09 15.20 -16.49
CA GLY A 102 -17.38 15.39 -15.86
C GLY A 102 -17.85 14.20 -15.03
N PRO A 103 -18.89 14.40 -14.20
CA PRO A 103 -19.31 13.46 -13.16
C PRO A 103 -19.52 12.03 -13.67
N ARG A 104 -20.18 11.87 -14.82
CA ARG A 104 -20.44 10.55 -15.43
C ARG A 104 -19.14 9.82 -15.76
N ASN A 105 -18.20 10.47 -16.43
CA ASN A 105 -16.95 9.86 -16.86
C ASN A 105 -16.03 9.58 -15.67
N SER A 106 -15.99 10.46 -14.66
CA SER A 106 -15.23 10.20 -13.43
C SER A 106 -15.77 8.99 -12.66
N ARG A 107 -17.10 8.84 -12.60
CA ARG A 107 -17.74 7.66 -12.00
C ARG A 107 -17.41 6.37 -12.74
N LEU A 108 -17.47 6.39 -14.08
CA LEU A 108 -17.13 5.22 -14.91
C LEU A 108 -15.66 4.84 -14.76
N ALA A 109 -14.75 5.83 -14.72
CA ALA A 109 -13.35 5.60 -14.45
C ALA A 109 -13.14 4.97 -13.07
N ALA A 110 -13.77 5.51 -12.02
CA ALA A 110 -13.71 4.96 -10.67
C ALA A 110 -14.17 3.49 -10.63
N ARG A 111 -15.33 3.18 -11.23
CA ARG A 111 -15.83 1.81 -11.32
C ARG A 111 -14.85 0.86 -12.02
N ARG A 112 -14.24 1.30 -13.12
CA ARG A 112 -13.26 0.48 -13.86
C ARG A 112 -12.04 0.16 -13.01
N GLU A 113 -11.48 1.14 -12.30
CA GLU A 113 -10.32 0.90 -11.44
C GLU A 113 -10.67 0.01 -10.24
N LEU A 114 -11.88 0.14 -9.67
CA LEU A 114 -12.35 -0.74 -8.60
C LEU A 114 -12.57 -2.19 -9.08
N ALA A 115 -13.16 -2.39 -10.26
CA ALA A 115 -13.28 -3.73 -10.84
C ALA A 115 -11.89 -4.37 -11.06
N GLY A 116 -10.92 -3.58 -11.52
CA GLY A 116 -9.53 -4.03 -11.60
C GLY A 116 -8.93 -4.34 -10.24
N ASN A 117 -9.17 -3.52 -9.21
CA ASN A 117 -8.74 -3.81 -7.85
C ASN A 117 -9.27 -5.15 -7.36
N ASP A 118 -10.58 -5.39 -7.51
CA ASP A 118 -11.21 -6.61 -7.03
C ASP A 118 -10.62 -7.85 -7.73
N MET A 119 -10.40 -7.77 -9.04
CA MET A 119 -9.75 -8.84 -9.82
C MET A 119 -8.29 -9.07 -9.41
N TRP A 120 -7.46 -8.03 -9.31
CA TRP A 120 -6.04 -8.23 -9.01
C TRP A 120 -5.81 -8.67 -7.57
N THR A 121 -6.62 -8.18 -6.63
CA THR A 121 -6.50 -8.54 -5.22
C THR A 121 -7.08 -9.92 -4.90
N SER A 122 -7.84 -10.54 -5.81
CA SER A 122 -8.27 -11.94 -5.68
C SER A 122 -7.21 -12.95 -6.13
N MET A 123 -6.13 -12.51 -6.79
CA MET A 123 -5.08 -13.39 -7.28
C MET A 123 -4.28 -14.02 -6.13
N PRO A 124 -4.00 -15.34 -6.18
CA PRO A 124 -3.19 -15.99 -5.14
C PRO A 124 -1.80 -15.36 -5.02
N GLY A 125 -1.36 -15.11 -3.78
CA GLY A 125 0.01 -14.66 -3.50
C GLY A 125 0.37 -13.27 -4.05
N VAL A 126 -0.62 -12.46 -4.45
CA VAL A 126 -0.37 -11.11 -4.97
C VAL A 126 0.34 -10.22 -3.95
N TRP A 127 1.44 -9.60 -4.38
CA TRP A 127 2.05 -8.49 -3.65
C TRP A 127 1.26 -7.22 -3.91
N ILE A 128 0.79 -6.56 -2.85
CA ILE A 128 -0.05 -5.37 -2.93
C ILE A 128 0.66 -4.20 -2.27
N ALA A 129 0.74 -3.06 -2.96
CA ALA A 129 1.27 -1.84 -2.37
C ALA A 129 0.46 -0.58 -2.72
N LYS A 130 0.35 0.30 -1.71
CA LYS A 130 -0.23 1.63 -1.80
C LYS A 130 0.82 2.63 -2.27
N TYR A 131 0.52 3.40 -3.30
CA TYR A 131 1.44 4.41 -3.86
C TYR A 131 1.99 5.38 -2.81
N GLU A 132 1.13 5.86 -1.91
CA GLU A 132 1.53 6.79 -0.86
C GLU A 132 2.56 6.19 0.13
N ASP A 133 2.61 4.87 0.27
CA ASP A 133 3.51 4.22 1.22
C ASP A 133 4.94 4.05 0.68
N PHE A 134 5.13 4.11 -0.65
CA PHE A 134 6.43 3.84 -1.26
C PHE A 134 7.01 4.96 -2.11
N ARG A 135 6.22 5.96 -2.51
CA ARG A 135 6.72 7.03 -3.40
C ARG A 135 7.91 7.81 -2.82
N ASP A 136 7.98 7.87 -1.49
CA ASP A 136 8.96 8.64 -0.72
C ASP A 136 10.04 7.73 -0.09
N ASP A 137 9.94 6.40 -0.25
CA ASP A 137 10.89 5.40 0.25
C ASP A 137 11.14 4.29 -0.79
N VAL A 138 11.75 4.71 -1.90
CA VAL A 138 12.13 3.82 -3.01
C VAL A 138 13.07 2.70 -2.56
N PRO A 139 14.10 2.93 -1.70
CA PRO A 139 14.96 1.84 -1.25
C PRO A 139 14.21 0.71 -0.55
N ARG A 140 13.22 1.04 0.30
CA ARG A 140 12.37 0.02 0.92
C ARG A 140 11.51 -0.72 -0.10
N LEU A 141 10.96 -0.01 -1.10
CA LEU A 141 10.23 -0.64 -2.20
C LEU A 141 11.09 -1.68 -2.95
N VAL A 142 12.34 -1.33 -3.30
CA VAL A 142 13.26 -2.24 -3.99
C VAL A 142 13.51 -3.49 -3.15
N ARG A 143 13.78 -3.35 -1.84
CA ARG A 143 13.97 -4.50 -0.94
C ARG A 143 12.73 -5.39 -0.83
N ASN A 144 11.54 -4.79 -0.74
CA ASN A 144 10.28 -5.53 -0.68
C ASN A 144 10.04 -6.33 -1.97
N LEU A 145 10.30 -5.73 -3.14
CA LEU A 145 10.17 -6.40 -4.42
C LEU A 145 11.22 -7.51 -4.59
N ALA A 146 12.47 -7.28 -4.20
CA ALA A 146 13.50 -8.31 -4.22
C ALA A 146 13.13 -9.51 -3.34
N THR A 147 12.61 -9.26 -2.14
CA THR A 147 12.10 -10.32 -1.25
C THR A 147 10.96 -11.10 -1.88
N THR A 148 10.00 -10.39 -2.50
CA THR A 148 8.85 -11.01 -3.17
C THR A 148 9.27 -11.89 -4.35
N LEU A 149 10.26 -11.42 -5.11
CA LEU A 149 10.80 -12.13 -6.28
C LEU A 149 11.86 -13.18 -5.91
N GLN A 150 12.22 -13.30 -4.62
CA GLN A 150 13.27 -14.18 -4.12
C GLN A 150 14.63 -13.92 -4.79
N ILE A 151 14.98 -12.64 -4.93
CA ILE A 151 16.22 -12.19 -5.58
C ILE A 151 17.18 -11.68 -4.51
N ASP A 152 18.38 -12.23 -4.50
CA ASP A 152 19.47 -11.73 -3.66
C ASP A 152 19.83 -10.30 -4.09
N LEU A 153 19.73 -9.38 -3.12
CA LEU A 153 19.93 -7.95 -3.33
C LEU A 153 21.11 -7.46 -2.48
N THR A 154 22.21 -7.14 -3.15
CA THR A 154 23.35 -6.46 -2.49
C THR A 154 23.08 -4.96 -2.35
N GLU A 155 23.79 -4.29 -1.45
CA GLU A 155 23.64 -2.85 -1.23
C GLU A 155 24.13 -2.03 -2.42
N GLU A 156 25.13 -2.50 -3.16
CA GLU A 156 25.59 -1.87 -4.41
C GLU A 156 24.50 -1.93 -5.48
N ARG A 157 23.87 -3.10 -5.65
CA ARG A 157 22.77 -3.28 -6.61
C ARG A 157 21.55 -2.45 -6.23
N LEU A 158 21.19 -2.41 -4.95
CA LEU A 158 20.14 -1.53 -4.43
C LEU A 158 20.42 -0.07 -4.79
N THR A 159 21.63 0.41 -4.52
CA THR A 159 22.03 1.79 -4.79
C THR A 159 21.94 2.12 -6.28
N ALA A 160 22.41 1.21 -7.15
CA ALA A 160 22.32 1.36 -8.60
C ALA A 160 20.87 1.45 -9.10
N ILE A 161 20.00 0.55 -8.61
CA ILE A 161 18.57 0.56 -8.96
C ILE A 161 17.93 1.87 -8.51
N CYS A 162 18.16 2.29 -7.26
CA CYS A 162 17.61 3.55 -6.73
C CYS A 162 18.06 4.76 -7.54
N ALA A 163 19.32 4.84 -7.97
CA ALA A 163 19.81 5.90 -8.83
C ALA A 163 19.13 5.88 -10.21
N GLU A 164 18.92 4.70 -10.78
CA GLU A 164 18.28 4.53 -12.10
C GLU A 164 16.82 4.99 -12.07
N VAL A 165 16.07 4.69 -11.01
CA VAL A 165 14.65 5.05 -10.88
C VAL A 165 14.41 6.38 -10.13
N ASP A 166 15.47 7.14 -9.85
CA ASP A 166 15.37 8.44 -9.18
C ASP A 166 14.45 9.41 -9.94
N ILE A 167 13.70 10.23 -9.20
CA ILE A 167 12.70 11.11 -9.78
C ILE A 167 13.29 12.15 -10.74
N ASP A 168 14.49 12.66 -10.46
CA ASP A 168 15.14 13.65 -11.33
C ASP A 168 15.73 12.98 -12.57
N ALA A 169 16.30 11.78 -12.44
CA ALA A 169 16.67 10.95 -13.59
C ALA A 169 15.45 10.66 -14.49
N GLN A 170 14.30 10.32 -13.90
CA GLN A 170 13.06 10.08 -14.63
C GLN A 170 12.54 11.36 -15.31
N LYS A 171 12.67 12.55 -14.69
CA LYS A 171 12.33 13.82 -15.35
C LYS A 171 13.23 14.09 -16.57
N GLN A 172 14.52 13.79 -16.48
CA GLN A 172 15.43 13.92 -17.62
C GLN A 172 15.02 12.98 -18.77
N ARG A 173 14.68 11.72 -18.46
CA ARG A 173 14.13 10.78 -19.47
C ARG A 173 12.83 11.27 -20.09
N VAL A 174 11.93 11.89 -19.30
CA VAL A 174 10.70 12.52 -19.83
C VAL A 174 11.04 13.62 -20.84
N GLN A 175 12.07 14.45 -20.57
CA GLN A 175 12.51 15.48 -21.52
C GLN A 175 13.09 14.86 -22.79
N ALA A 176 13.92 13.82 -22.68
CA ALA A 176 14.44 13.10 -23.84
C ALA A 176 13.31 12.46 -24.67
N ALA A 177 12.28 11.92 -24.02
CA ALA A 177 11.10 11.34 -24.66
C ALA A 177 10.24 12.36 -25.41
N LEU A 178 10.42 13.67 -25.23
CA LEU A 178 9.74 14.68 -26.07
C LEU A 178 10.18 14.58 -27.54
N VAL A 179 11.41 14.13 -27.79
CA VAL A 179 11.97 14.03 -29.14
C VAL A 179 11.55 12.72 -29.81
N VAL A 180 11.60 11.61 -29.07
CA VAL A 180 11.37 10.25 -29.60
C VAL A 180 9.95 9.72 -29.38
N GLY A 181 9.11 10.44 -28.61
CA GLY A 181 7.72 10.09 -28.32
C GLY A 181 7.56 9.16 -27.12
N ILE A 182 8.08 7.93 -27.22
CA ILE A 182 8.03 6.90 -26.16
C ILE A 182 9.39 6.23 -26.08
N ASP A 183 9.97 6.22 -24.89
CA ASP A 183 11.13 5.38 -24.59
C ASP A 183 10.64 3.94 -24.32
N GLU A 184 11.04 3.02 -25.19
CA GLU A 184 10.58 1.64 -25.17
C GLU A 184 11.08 0.87 -23.95
N ASP A 185 12.30 1.17 -23.50
CA ASP A 185 12.95 0.48 -22.39
C ASP A 185 12.41 0.91 -21.04
N SER A 186 12.08 2.19 -20.89
CA SER A 186 11.61 2.73 -19.61
C SER A 186 10.08 2.84 -19.53
N ARG A 187 9.36 2.68 -20.65
CA ARG A 187 7.92 2.96 -20.82
C ARG A 187 7.53 4.40 -20.40
N ILE A 188 8.50 5.31 -20.47
CA ILE A 188 8.29 6.74 -20.19
C ILE A 188 7.77 7.42 -21.45
N THR A 189 6.82 8.33 -21.24
CA THR A 189 6.22 9.17 -22.27
C THR A 189 6.43 10.63 -21.89
N GLN A 190 6.33 11.57 -22.83
CA GLN A 190 6.43 13.01 -22.57
C GLN A 190 5.57 13.56 -21.40
N ASN A 191 4.45 12.93 -21.05
CA ASN A 191 3.58 13.33 -19.94
C ASN A 191 3.54 12.26 -18.82
N HIS A 192 4.63 11.52 -18.63
CA HIS A 192 4.65 10.40 -17.69
C HIS A 192 4.50 10.90 -16.25
N ILE A 193 5.32 11.87 -15.87
CA ILE A 193 5.31 12.56 -14.58
C ILE A 193 4.46 13.83 -14.77
N THR A 194 3.44 14.01 -13.91
CA THR A 194 2.49 15.13 -14.00
C THR A 194 2.46 15.89 -12.68
N ASP A 195 1.80 15.30 -11.68
CA ASP A 195 1.84 15.73 -10.28
C ASP A 195 1.86 14.44 -9.45
N GLY A 196 2.93 14.26 -8.67
CA GLY A 196 3.18 13.09 -7.82
C GLY A 196 2.67 13.25 -6.39
N ARG A 197 2.21 14.45 -6.01
CA ARG A 197 1.78 14.76 -4.65
C ARG A 197 0.47 14.03 -4.29
N GLU A 198 0.31 13.76 -3.00
CA GLU A 198 -0.96 13.34 -2.43
C GLU A 198 -1.96 14.50 -2.42
N GLY A 199 -3.21 14.20 -2.75
CA GLY A 199 -4.28 15.18 -2.65
C GLY A 199 -4.30 16.21 -3.79
N ALA A 200 -3.45 16.06 -4.81
CA ALA A 200 -3.42 16.90 -6.02
C ALA A 200 -4.76 16.90 -6.77
N TRP A 201 -5.63 15.93 -6.49
CA TRP A 201 -7.00 15.91 -6.96
C TRP A 201 -7.83 17.15 -6.55
N ARG A 202 -7.53 17.81 -5.43
CA ARG A 202 -8.26 19.02 -4.97
C ARG A 202 -8.15 20.19 -5.95
N ASP A 203 -6.99 20.34 -6.58
CA ASP A 203 -6.74 21.40 -7.57
C ASP A 203 -7.29 21.03 -8.96
N THR A 204 -7.50 19.74 -9.21
CA THR A 204 -7.75 19.20 -10.55
C THR A 204 -9.23 18.93 -10.81
N LEU A 205 -9.91 18.29 -9.85
CA LEU A 205 -11.29 17.83 -10.00
C LEU A 205 -12.27 18.97 -9.69
N THR A 206 -13.40 18.97 -10.39
CA THR A 206 -14.56 19.78 -10.02
C THR A 206 -15.33 19.10 -8.88
N GLU A 207 -16.16 19.86 -8.15
CA GLU A 207 -16.99 19.30 -7.07
C GLU A 207 -17.89 18.15 -7.55
N GLY A 208 -18.48 18.29 -8.75
CA GLY A 208 -19.33 17.25 -9.34
C GLY A 208 -18.56 15.97 -9.69
N GLU A 209 -17.33 16.10 -10.21
CA GLU A 209 -16.45 14.95 -10.50
C GLU A 209 -16.04 14.24 -9.20
N LEU A 210 -15.60 15.01 -8.19
CA LEU A 210 -15.25 14.48 -6.88
C LEU A 210 -16.43 13.76 -6.22
N GLY A 211 -17.60 14.38 -6.20
CA GLY A 211 -18.81 13.79 -5.63
C GLY A 211 -19.21 12.50 -6.35
N ALA A 212 -19.01 12.41 -7.66
CA ALA A 212 -19.31 11.21 -8.42
C ALA A 212 -18.30 10.07 -8.17
N ILE A 213 -17.01 10.39 -8.00
CA ILE A 213 -15.98 9.42 -7.61
C ILE A 213 -16.27 8.88 -6.22
N GLU A 214 -16.48 9.75 -5.23
CA GLU A 214 -16.72 9.34 -3.85
C GLU A 214 -18.08 8.65 -3.66
N LEU A 215 -19.10 8.97 -4.47
CA LEU A 215 -20.35 8.23 -4.49
C LEU A 215 -20.15 6.77 -4.90
N GLU A 216 -19.23 6.50 -5.82
CA GLU A 216 -18.93 5.14 -6.29
C GLU A 216 -17.95 4.41 -5.35
N SER A 217 -16.95 5.13 -4.85
CA SER A 217 -15.78 4.54 -4.17
C SER A 217 -15.69 4.82 -2.67
N GLY A 218 -16.66 5.51 -2.07
CA GLY A 218 -16.58 5.99 -0.68
C GLY A 218 -16.27 4.90 0.35
N ALA A 219 -16.91 3.73 0.24
CA ALA A 219 -16.61 2.59 1.11
C ALA A 219 -15.18 2.05 0.90
N TRP A 220 -14.73 1.95 -0.35
CA TRP A 220 -13.37 1.52 -0.69
C TRP A 220 -12.33 2.51 -0.15
N LEU A 221 -12.55 3.81 -0.33
CA LEU A 221 -11.66 4.87 0.15
C LEU A 221 -11.43 4.77 1.67
N VAL A 222 -12.51 4.64 2.45
CA VAL A 222 -12.42 4.49 3.91
C VAL A 222 -11.68 3.21 4.31
N THR A 223 -11.95 2.10 3.62
CA THR A 223 -11.30 0.81 3.89
C THR A 223 -9.78 0.88 3.67
N HIS A 224 -9.32 1.72 2.74
CA HIS A 224 -7.90 1.92 2.43
C HIS A 224 -7.27 3.12 3.15
N GLY A 225 -7.94 3.64 4.19
CA GLY A 225 -7.43 4.70 5.06
C GLY A 225 -7.55 6.12 4.48
N TYR A 226 -8.33 6.32 3.42
CA TYR A 226 -8.58 7.65 2.86
C TYR A 226 -9.84 8.29 3.47
N THR A 227 -9.81 9.61 3.66
CA THR A 227 -10.99 10.38 4.06
C THR A 227 -11.92 10.62 2.88
N VAL A 228 -13.20 10.89 3.14
CA VAL A 228 -14.21 11.25 2.14
C VAL A 228 -14.77 12.62 2.46
N GLU A 229 -14.75 13.53 1.48
CA GLU A 229 -15.03 14.95 1.72
C GLU A 229 -16.49 15.34 1.42
N THR A 230 -17.07 14.74 0.38
CA THR A 230 -18.38 15.11 -0.16
C THR A 230 -19.54 14.50 0.62
N LYS A 231 -20.70 15.16 0.54
CA LYS A 231 -21.95 14.64 1.10
C LYS A 231 -22.32 13.29 0.47
N GLN A 232 -22.13 13.15 -0.83
CA GLN A 232 -22.45 11.95 -1.60
C GLN A 232 -21.61 10.76 -1.14
N GLY A 233 -20.31 10.94 -0.94
CA GLY A 233 -19.45 9.90 -0.41
C GLY A 233 -19.81 9.50 1.03
N LYS A 234 -20.09 10.48 1.91
CA LYS A 234 -20.54 10.20 3.29
C LYS A 234 -21.85 9.40 3.33
N LEU A 235 -22.78 9.70 2.43
CA LEU A 235 -24.01 8.93 2.25
C LEU A 235 -23.74 7.50 1.75
N ASN A 236 -22.83 7.32 0.79
CA ASN A 236 -22.41 5.99 0.32
C ASN A 236 -21.88 5.13 1.47
N ILE A 237 -20.94 5.66 2.27
CA ILE A 237 -20.38 4.96 3.44
C ILE A 237 -21.47 4.56 4.43
N SER A 238 -22.40 5.48 4.71
CA SER A 238 -23.51 5.22 5.64
C SER A 238 -24.43 4.09 5.15
N ARG A 239 -24.67 4.01 3.83
CA ARG A 239 -25.43 2.92 3.21
C ARG A 239 -24.68 1.60 3.27
N ALA A 240 -23.39 1.60 2.96
CA ALA A 240 -22.55 0.40 3.03
C ALA A 240 -22.49 -0.18 4.45
N ARG A 241 -22.28 0.66 5.46
CA ARG A 241 -22.30 0.23 6.88
C ARG A 241 -23.65 -0.35 7.30
N ARG A 242 -24.75 0.26 6.86
CA ARG A 242 -26.10 -0.25 7.14
C ARG A 242 -26.32 -1.62 6.50
N LYS A 243 -25.86 -1.81 5.25
CA LYS A 243 -25.93 -3.09 4.54
C LYS A 243 -25.16 -4.19 5.29
N ILE A 244 -23.90 -3.95 5.63
CA ILE A 244 -23.07 -4.90 6.39
C ILE A 244 -23.73 -5.26 7.74
N ARG A 245 -24.25 -4.26 8.46
CA ARG A 245 -24.95 -4.51 9.73
C ARG A 245 -26.22 -5.34 9.55
N ALA A 246 -26.98 -5.12 8.48
CA ALA A 246 -28.17 -5.89 8.17
C ALA A 246 -27.84 -7.33 7.79
N GLU A 247 -26.81 -7.55 6.97
CA GLU A 247 -26.32 -8.88 6.60
C GLU A 247 -25.80 -9.65 7.83
N ALA A 248 -25.03 -9.00 8.70
CA ALA A 248 -24.57 -9.60 9.95
C ALA A 248 -25.73 -9.93 10.92
N ALA A 249 -26.79 -9.11 10.95
CA ALA A 249 -27.98 -9.40 11.76
C ALA A 249 -28.82 -10.56 11.19
N ALA A 250 -28.89 -10.69 9.87
CA ALA A 250 -29.58 -11.80 9.20
C ALA A 250 -28.81 -13.12 9.28
N ALA A 251 -27.48 -13.07 9.28
CA ALA A 251 -26.61 -14.24 9.44
C ALA A 251 -26.42 -14.66 10.90
N ALA A 252 -26.81 -13.81 11.87
CA ALA A 252 -26.78 -14.21 13.27
C ALA A 252 -27.75 -15.40 13.43
N PRO A 253 -27.28 -16.55 13.98
CA PRO A 253 -28.17 -17.68 14.21
C PRO A 253 -29.35 -17.17 15.02
N GLU A 254 -30.57 -17.59 14.65
CA GLU A 254 -31.75 -17.35 15.46
C GLU A 254 -31.34 -17.72 16.88
N ARG A 255 -31.34 -16.73 17.79
CA ARG A 255 -31.07 -17.03 19.19
C ARG A 255 -32.20 -17.94 19.58
N GLY A 256 -31.93 -19.25 19.58
CA GLY A 256 -32.86 -20.26 20.02
C GLY A 256 -33.47 -19.72 21.29
N THR A 257 -34.80 -19.60 21.28
CA THR A 257 -35.60 -19.17 22.42
C THR A 257 -34.95 -19.80 23.63
N PRO A 258 -34.47 -19.01 24.62
CA PRO A 258 -33.64 -19.54 25.69
C PRO A 258 -34.34 -20.75 26.27
N THR A 259 -33.79 -21.94 26.01
CA THR A 259 -34.31 -23.17 26.61
C THR A 259 -34.27 -22.91 28.11
N PRO A 260 -35.40 -23.03 28.83
CA PRO A 260 -35.47 -22.76 30.26
C PRO A 260 -34.31 -23.48 30.96
N SER A 261 -33.35 -22.70 31.44
CA SER A 261 -32.08 -23.21 31.93
C SER A 261 -32.32 -24.11 33.14
N GLN A 262 -31.85 -25.35 33.01
CA GLN A 262 -31.41 -26.15 34.14
C GLN A 262 -30.40 -25.33 34.97
N GLN A 263 -30.44 -25.58 36.28
CA GLN A 263 -29.81 -24.81 37.34
C GLN A 263 -28.31 -24.49 37.11
N PRO A 264 -27.83 -23.37 37.66
CA PRO A 264 -26.44 -22.95 37.51
C PRO A 264 -25.48 -23.91 38.22
N LEU A 265 -24.63 -24.59 37.45
CA LEU A 265 -23.45 -25.26 37.97
C LEU A 265 -22.43 -24.22 38.44
N THR A 266 -21.97 -24.42 39.67
CA THR A 266 -21.05 -23.60 40.45
C THR A 266 -19.80 -23.19 39.67
N ARG A 267 -19.53 -21.88 39.65
CA ARG A 267 -18.33 -21.28 39.05
C ARG A 267 -17.06 -21.82 39.69
N ARG A 268 -16.14 -22.31 38.86
CA ARG A 268 -14.74 -22.59 39.21
C ARG A 268 -13.99 -21.25 39.39
N PRO A 269 -13.11 -21.10 40.40
CA PRO A 269 -12.38 -19.86 40.65
C PRO A 269 -11.45 -19.51 39.48
N ALA A 270 -11.41 -18.22 39.13
CA ALA A 270 -10.56 -17.69 38.06
C ALA A 270 -9.07 -17.79 38.42
N PRO A 271 -8.18 -18.03 37.44
CA PRO A 271 -6.75 -18.04 37.67
C PRO A 271 -6.24 -16.65 38.10
N ALA A 272 -5.27 -16.66 39.02
CA ALA A 272 -4.71 -15.48 39.64
C ALA A 272 -4.12 -14.52 38.58
N VAL A 273 -4.65 -13.30 38.56
CA VAL A 273 -4.13 -12.19 37.75
C VAL A 273 -2.75 -11.80 38.32
N VAL A 274 -1.71 -11.93 37.50
CA VAL A 274 -0.36 -11.46 37.88
C VAL A 274 -0.41 -9.93 37.99
N PRO A 275 -0.07 -9.33 39.14
CA PRO A 275 -0.18 -7.90 39.34
C PRO A 275 0.73 -7.14 38.37
N HIS A 276 0.15 -6.17 37.65
CA HIS A 276 0.79 -5.33 36.63
C HIS A 276 2.15 -4.74 37.05
N ALA A 277 2.40 -4.57 38.35
CA ALA A 277 3.68 -4.10 38.88
C ALA A 277 4.87 -5.01 38.53
N LYS A 278 4.68 -6.34 38.46
CA LYS A 278 5.76 -7.28 38.10
C LYS A 278 6.12 -7.21 36.61
N LEU A 279 5.16 -6.91 35.75
CA LEU A 279 5.38 -6.78 34.31
C LEU A 279 6.24 -5.54 34.00
N TRP A 280 5.97 -4.42 34.66
CA TRP A 280 6.72 -3.18 34.48
C TRP A 280 8.18 -3.27 34.95
N ALA A 281 8.45 -4.01 36.03
CA ALA A 281 9.82 -4.25 36.50
C ALA A 281 10.67 -5.01 35.46
N ILE A 282 10.07 -6.01 34.79
CA ILE A 282 10.74 -6.79 33.74
C ILE A 282 11.04 -5.92 32.51
N VAL A 283 10.08 -5.09 32.09
CA VAL A 283 10.26 -4.17 30.96
C VAL A 283 11.37 -3.15 31.24
N LEU A 284 11.43 -2.59 32.45
CA LEU A 284 12.44 -1.60 32.82
C LEU A 284 13.85 -2.22 32.87
N ALA A 285 13.99 -3.44 33.38
CA ALA A 285 15.25 -4.16 33.39
C ALA A 285 15.77 -4.43 31.96
N ALA A 286 14.88 -4.84 31.04
CA ALA A 286 15.24 -5.09 29.65
C ALA A 286 15.71 -3.81 28.93
N LEU A 287 15.03 -2.68 29.13
CA LEU A 287 15.42 -1.40 28.53
C LEU A 287 16.77 -0.89 29.05
N THR A 288 17.05 -1.12 30.34
CA THR A 288 18.33 -0.73 30.95
C THR A 288 19.49 -1.53 30.35
N ALA A 289 19.32 -2.84 30.17
CA ALA A 289 20.32 -3.71 29.55
C ALA A 289 20.63 -3.30 28.10
N ILE A 290 19.60 -2.96 27.31
CA ILE A 290 19.76 -2.50 25.93
C ILE A 290 20.56 -1.20 25.88
N ALA A 291 20.26 -0.24 26.76
CA ALA A 291 20.99 1.03 26.84
C ALA A 291 22.47 0.82 27.20
N THR A 292 22.78 -0.12 28.10
CA THR A 292 24.17 -0.46 28.47
C THR A 292 24.95 -1.05 27.30
N VAL A 293 24.34 -1.97 26.53
CA VAL A 293 24.99 -2.57 25.35
C VAL A 293 25.28 -1.52 24.27
N LEU A 294 24.33 -0.61 24.02
CA LEU A 294 24.51 0.48 23.06
C LEU A 294 25.62 1.46 23.50
N ALA A 295 25.74 1.74 24.80
CA ALA A 295 26.79 2.60 25.34
C ALA A 295 28.20 1.99 25.24
N ILE A 296 28.32 0.67 25.25
CA ILE A 296 29.61 -0.05 25.13
C ILE A 296 30.03 -0.18 23.66
N GLY A 297 29.08 -0.40 22.74
CA GLY A 297 29.37 -0.60 21.31
C GLY A 297 29.74 0.66 20.53
N ILE A 298 29.35 1.85 21.03
CA ILE A 298 29.61 3.12 20.34
C ILE A 298 30.85 3.75 20.99
N GLY A 299 32.01 3.51 20.37
CA GLY A 299 33.30 4.09 20.77
C GLY A 299 33.24 5.61 20.95
N SER A 300 34.17 6.13 21.76
CA SER A 300 34.23 7.45 22.39
C SER A 300 34.15 8.68 21.47
N ASN A 301 33.01 8.88 20.81
CA ASN A 301 32.68 10.11 20.10
C ASN A 301 31.69 10.95 20.91
N PHE A 302 32.04 12.23 21.07
CA PHE A 302 31.45 13.23 21.97
C PHE A 302 29.91 13.37 21.84
N SER A 303 29.37 13.10 20.65
CA SER A 303 27.93 13.15 20.35
C SER A 303 27.09 12.06 21.05
N ALA A 304 27.66 10.90 21.38
CA ALA A 304 26.93 9.83 22.08
C ALA A 304 26.65 10.20 23.56
N ARG A 305 27.55 10.94 24.21
CA ARG A 305 27.40 11.37 25.60
C ARG A 305 26.26 12.39 25.78
N LEU A 306 26.03 13.24 24.78
CA LEU A 306 24.93 14.21 24.80
C LEU A 306 23.56 13.51 24.70
N VAL A 307 23.43 12.53 23.81
CA VAL A 307 22.19 11.75 23.65
C VAL A 307 21.88 10.92 24.91
N LEU A 308 22.89 10.30 25.52
CA LEU A 308 22.74 9.57 26.79
C LEU A 308 22.32 10.50 27.94
N SER A 309 22.83 11.73 27.99
CA SER A 309 22.47 12.71 29.02
C SER A 309 21.01 13.18 28.89
N ILE A 310 20.53 13.39 27.67
CA ILE A 310 19.14 13.77 27.39
C ILE A 310 18.17 12.63 27.76
N LEU A 311 18.53 11.38 27.43
CA LEU A 311 17.72 10.21 27.78
C LEU A 311 17.68 9.96 29.30
N ALA A 312 18.79 10.18 30.01
CA ALA A 312 18.83 10.04 31.47
C ALA A 312 17.94 11.07 32.19
N VAL A 313 17.93 12.33 31.73
CA VAL A 313 17.06 13.38 32.28
C VAL A 313 15.58 13.08 31.98
N GLY A 314 15.28 12.57 30.78
CA GLY A 314 13.92 12.14 30.42
C GLY A 314 13.39 11.00 31.29
N CYS A 315 14.23 10.00 31.59
CA CYS A 315 13.84 8.85 32.43
C CYS A 315 13.62 9.24 33.90
N ALA A 316 14.43 10.16 34.44
CA ALA A 316 14.24 10.70 35.79
C ALA A 316 12.92 11.49 35.92
N GLY A 317 12.58 12.29 34.90
CA GLY A 317 11.30 13.02 34.85
C GLY A 317 10.08 12.08 34.78
N ALA A 318 10.14 11.02 33.97
CA ALA A 318 9.06 10.04 33.86
C ALA A 318 8.85 9.25 35.17
N CYS A 319 9.93 8.87 35.87
CA CYS A 319 9.83 8.22 37.17
C CYS A 319 9.20 9.14 38.23
N GLY A 320 9.54 10.43 38.24
CA GLY A 320 8.94 11.41 39.15
C GLY A 320 7.42 11.55 38.98
N ILE A 321 6.94 11.55 37.74
CA ILE A 321 5.50 11.65 37.43
C ILE A 321 4.74 10.39 37.86
N ILE A 322 5.34 9.21 37.69
CA ILE A 322 4.71 7.94 38.09
C ILE A 322 4.66 7.83 39.62
N VAL A 323 5.74 8.16 40.32
CA VAL A 323 5.78 8.13 41.80
C VAL A 323 4.81 9.16 42.40
N GLY A 324 4.73 10.36 41.82
CA GLY A 324 3.77 11.39 42.24
C GLY A 324 2.31 10.97 42.10
N ARG A 325 1.96 10.28 41.00
CA ARG A 325 0.59 9.75 40.79
C ARG A 325 0.24 8.59 41.73
N VAL A 326 1.21 7.73 42.07
CA VAL A 326 0.99 6.64 43.03
C VAL A 326 0.81 7.17 44.46
N GLN A 327 1.50 8.24 44.84
CA GLN A 327 1.30 8.89 46.15
C GLN A 327 -0.05 9.64 46.23
N GLN A 328 -0.48 10.34 45.18
CA GLN A 328 -1.80 10.98 45.13
C GLN A 328 -2.96 9.99 45.26
N HIS A 329 -2.79 8.76 44.77
CA HIS A 329 -3.83 7.72 44.86
C HIS A 329 -3.90 7.03 46.22
N ARG A 330 -2.90 7.22 47.10
CA ARG A 330 -2.89 6.68 48.48
C ARG A 330 -3.40 7.67 49.53
N GLN A 331 -3.55 8.95 49.18
CA GLN A 331 -4.09 9.99 50.07
C GLN A 331 -5.59 10.27 49.85
N ARG A 332 -6.24 9.53 48.95
CA ARG A 332 -7.69 9.50 48.75
C ARG A 332 -8.22 8.12 49.09
#